data_AF-A0A8S3QRL1-F1
#
_entry.id   AF-A0A8S3QRL1-F1
#
_cell.length_a   1.000
_cell.length_b   1.000
_cell.length_c   1.000
_cell.angle_alpha   90.00
_cell.angle_beta   90.00
_cell.angle_gamma   90.00
#
_symmetry.space_group_name_H-M   'P 1'
#
loop_
_entity.id
_entity.type
_entity.pdbx_description
1 polymer ?
#
loop_
_entity_poly.entity_id
_entity_poly.type
_entity_poly.pdbx_seq_one_letter_code
_entity_poly.pdbx_strand_id
1 'polypeptide(L)'
;MLSIYLNFSGQYHRENDNMDYFYQLEIWKGNITGALRIAREREELSDWLVAMAPMASFESWVTVCTDYAIQLELEGQYHKAVSYLLAAHKVYDAIDLFKKHRLFKEAIALAKVRLSPFDPVLEDLYTLWAHQLTKDGNYEQAAKCHLAMRQVQDAANLLARRYNQPSLRTASHVCMIAKDKQQGLVYAQKVVQQYLIQNQWKEAYSFLKEDKHLQGSRPFNKGLIGLQRGRVAPGYKFQHYNTPWNKVPVSQLSTSLDPEENHVPAVEMNVEPPNAILDESPCTSSTSPADNDRKQTRSQLLVPSADLKTEEEWCSTSGMRFMRP
;
A
#
# COMPACT_ATOMS: atom_id res chain seq x y z
N MET A 1 -29.34 -35.46 -43.60
CA MET A 1 -29.92 -34.13 -43.93
C MET A 1 -29.57 -33.07 -42.89
N LEU A 2 -29.80 -33.28 -41.59
CA LEU A 2 -29.51 -32.29 -40.54
C LEU A 2 -28.05 -31.80 -40.48
N SER A 3 -27.09 -32.72 -40.60
CA SER A 3 -25.65 -32.37 -40.64
C SER A 3 -25.26 -31.52 -41.86
N ILE A 4 -25.89 -31.75 -43.02
CA ILE A 4 -25.63 -30.98 -44.25
C ILE A 4 -26.16 -29.54 -44.09
N TYR A 5 -27.36 -29.39 -43.50
CA TYR A 5 -27.94 -28.07 -43.26
C TYR A 5 -27.09 -27.24 -42.31
N LEU A 6 -26.63 -27.82 -41.19
CA LEU A 6 -25.76 -27.13 -40.24
C LEU A 6 -24.41 -26.71 -40.84
N ASN A 7 -23.88 -27.47 -41.80
CA ASN A 7 -22.65 -27.10 -42.51
C ASN A 7 -22.87 -25.91 -43.45
N PHE A 8 -23.99 -25.91 -44.18
CA PHE A 8 -24.36 -24.80 -45.04
C PHE A 8 -24.62 -23.51 -44.23
N SER A 9 -25.38 -23.60 -43.14
CA SER A 9 -25.62 -22.46 -42.24
C SER A 9 -24.31 -21.94 -41.62
N GLY A 10 -23.38 -22.82 -41.25
CA GLY A 10 -22.08 -22.40 -40.73
C GLY A 10 -21.25 -21.60 -41.75
N GLN A 11 -21.21 -22.05 -43.01
CA GLN A 11 -20.55 -21.30 -44.09
C GLN A 11 -21.19 -19.93 -44.30
N TYR A 12 -22.52 -19.86 -44.30
CA TYR A 12 -23.25 -18.60 -44.42
C TYR A 12 -22.92 -17.61 -43.30
N HIS A 13 -22.87 -18.06 -42.04
CA HIS A 13 -22.49 -17.18 -40.92
C HIS A 13 -21.02 -16.74 -40.99
N ARG A 14 -20.12 -17.58 -41.50
CA ARG A 14 -18.72 -17.23 -41.73
C ARG A 14 -18.56 -16.19 -42.84
N GLU A 15 -19.32 -16.30 -43.91
CA GLU A 15 -19.32 -15.35 -45.03
C GLU A 15 -19.90 -13.99 -44.64
N ASN A 16 -20.88 -13.98 -43.73
CA ASN A 16 -21.51 -12.76 -43.21
C ASN A 16 -20.81 -12.20 -41.95
N ASP A 17 -19.63 -12.69 -41.60
CA ASP A 17 -18.82 -12.30 -40.43
C ASP A 17 -19.54 -12.39 -39.06
N ASN A 18 -20.57 -13.24 -38.97
CA ASN A 18 -21.36 -13.49 -37.77
C ASN A 18 -20.73 -14.64 -36.96
N MET A 19 -19.53 -14.41 -36.42
CA MET A 19 -18.69 -15.46 -35.87
C MET A 19 -19.23 -16.11 -34.59
N ASP A 20 -19.92 -15.36 -33.73
CA ASP A 20 -20.53 -15.91 -32.52
C ASP A 20 -21.49 -17.07 -32.83
N TYR A 21 -22.34 -16.89 -33.86
CA TYR A 21 -23.27 -17.93 -34.31
C TYR A 21 -22.54 -19.10 -34.97
N PHE A 22 -21.47 -18.81 -35.72
CA PHE A 22 -20.62 -19.85 -36.29
C PHE A 22 -20.02 -20.74 -35.19
N TYR A 23 -19.45 -20.16 -34.13
CA TYR A 23 -18.88 -20.92 -33.02
C TYR A 23 -19.93 -21.75 -32.28
N GLN A 24 -21.12 -21.18 -32.03
CA GLN A 24 -22.23 -21.92 -31.41
C GLN A 24 -22.63 -23.15 -32.24
N LEU A 25 -22.75 -22.99 -33.57
CA LEU A 25 -23.07 -24.09 -34.47
C LEU A 25 -21.97 -25.16 -34.49
N GLU A 26 -20.69 -24.79 -34.53
CA GLU A 26 -19.58 -25.74 -34.51
C GLU A 26 -19.51 -26.53 -33.19
N ILE A 27 -19.78 -25.88 -32.06
CA ILE A 27 -19.85 -26.55 -30.76
C ILE A 27 -21.02 -27.53 -30.72
N TRP A 28 -22.20 -27.16 -31.25
CA TRP A 28 -23.35 -28.08 -31.33
C TRP A 28 -23.12 -29.29 -32.24
N LYS A 29 -22.27 -29.15 -33.26
CA LYS A 29 -21.82 -30.29 -34.09
C LYS A 29 -20.84 -31.21 -33.37
N GLY A 30 -20.28 -30.77 -32.24
CA GLY A 30 -19.23 -31.48 -31.50
C GLY A 30 -17.80 -31.17 -31.99
N ASN A 31 -17.60 -30.16 -32.85
CA ASN A 31 -16.28 -29.74 -33.33
C ASN A 31 -15.70 -28.60 -32.48
N ILE A 32 -15.54 -28.84 -31.17
CA ILE A 32 -15.11 -27.80 -30.22
C ILE A 32 -13.66 -27.35 -30.48
N THR A 33 -12.75 -28.29 -30.76
CA THR A 33 -11.34 -27.99 -31.04
C THR A 33 -11.16 -27.12 -32.28
N GLY A 34 -11.93 -27.39 -33.34
CA GLY A 34 -11.94 -26.59 -34.55
C GLY A 34 -12.45 -25.17 -34.30
N ALA A 35 -13.55 -25.02 -33.56
CA ALA A 35 -14.10 -23.73 -33.18
C ALA A 35 -13.11 -22.89 -32.38
N LEU A 36 -12.49 -23.48 -31.34
CA LEU A 36 -11.50 -22.81 -30.50
C LEU A 36 -10.25 -22.41 -31.29
N ARG A 37 -9.76 -23.26 -32.21
CA ARG A 37 -8.62 -22.92 -33.06
C ARG A 37 -8.92 -21.70 -33.93
N ILE A 38 -10.09 -21.67 -34.58
CA ILE A 38 -10.48 -20.53 -35.43
C ILE A 38 -10.65 -19.26 -34.59
N ALA A 39 -11.24 -19.35 -33.39
CA ALA A 39 -11.36 -18.20 -32.49
C ALA A 39 -10.00 -17.67 -32.02
N ARG A 40 -9.04 -18.56 -31.74
CA ARG A 40 -7.66 -18.19 -31.39
C ARG A 40 -6.94 -17.49 -32.54
N GLU A 41 -7.02 -18.03 -33.74
CA GLU A 41 -6.38 -17.46 -34.95
C GLU A 41 -6.92 -16.08 -35.30
N ARG A 42 -8.19 -15.79 -34.95
CA ARG A 42 -8.83 -14.48 -35.14
C ARG A 42 -8.71 -13.54 -33.93
N GLU A 43 -8.15 -13.99 -32.81
CA GLU A 43 -8.12 -13.24 -31.54
C GLU A 43 -9.53 -12.78 -31.09
N GLU A 44 -10.56 -13.61 -31.33
CA GLU A 44 -11.97 -13.36 -31.01
C GLU A 44 -12.44 -14.28 -29.86
N LEU A 45 -11.56 -14.59 -28.92
CA LEU A 45 -11.94 -15.41 -27.77
C LEU A 45 -12.86 -14.63 -26.84
N SER A 46 -13.87 -15.32 -26.31
CA SER A 46 -14.84 -14.77 -25.36
C SER A 46 -14.91 -15.63 -24.10
N ASP A 47 -15.42 -15.05 -23.01
CA ASP A 47 -15.64 -15.75 -21.75
C ASP A 47 -16.43 -17.06 -21.95
N TRP A 48 -17.42 -17.03 -22.85
CA TRP A 48 -18.25 -18.18 -23.17
C TRP A 48 -17.45 -19.28 -23.88
N LEU A 49 -16.60 -18.94 -24.85
CA LEU A 49 -15.74 -19.92 -25.52
C LEU A 49 -14.73 -20.56 -24.55
N VAL A 50 -14.16 -19.76 -23.64
CA VAL A 50 -13.27 -20.28 -22.59
C VAL A 50 -14.01 -21.24 -21.66
N ALA A 51 -15.27 -20.94 -21.30
CA ALA A 51 -16.10 -21.82 -20.49
C ALA A 51 -16.45 -23.15 -21.19
N MET A 52 -16.53 -23.16 -22.53
CA MET A 52 -16.78 -24.37 -23.32
C MET A 52 -15.51 -25.19 -23.61
N ALA A 53 -14.32 -24.60 -23.47
CA ALA A 53 -13.06 -25.26 -23.80
C ALA A 53 -12.74 -26.57 -23.03
N PRO A 54 -13.15 -26.75 -21.76
CA PRO A 54 -12.98 -28.03 -21.07
C PRO A 54 -13.69 -29.21 -21.75
N MET A 55 -14.72 -28.96 -22.57
CA MET A 55 -15.41 -30.00 -23.34
C MET A 55 -14.52 -30.63 -24.42
N ALA A 56 -13.48 -29.93 -24.87
CA ALA A 56 -12.50 -30.45 -25.81
C ALA A 56 -11.42 -31.26 -25.07
N SER A 57 -10.66 -30.61 -24.20
CA SER A 57 -9.68 -31.25 -23.31
C SER A 57 -9.20 -30.25 -22.26
N PHE A 58 -8.63 -30.76 -21.17
CA PHE A 58 -8.02 -29.92 -20.14
C PHE A 58 -6.83 -29.12 -20.68
N GLU A 59 -5.97 -29.74 -21.48
CA GLU A 59 -4.82 -29.07 -22.11
C GLU A 59 -5.27 -27.96 -23.08
N SER A 60 -6.34 -28.21 -23.87
CA SER A 60 -6.94 -27.19 -24.72
C SER A 60 -7.51 -26.04 -23.89
N TRP A 61 -8.10 -26.30 -22.73
CA TRP A 61 -8.59 -25.25 -21.85
C TRP A 61 -7.46 -24.38 -21.28
N VAL A 62 -6.35 -24.99 -20.83
CA VAL A 62 -5.17 -24.24 -20.35
C VAL A 62 -4.60 -23.33 -21.44
N THR A 63 -4.46 -23.84 -22.67
CA THR A 63 -3.97 -23.04 -23.81
C THR A 63 -4.94 -21.92 -24.22
N VAL A 64 -6.25 -22.18 -24.21
CA VAL A 64 -7.25 -21.14 -24.47
C VAL A 64 -7.24 -20.07 -23.38
N CYS A 65 -7.09 -20.45 -22.10
CA CYS A 65 -6.97 -19.47 -21.01
C CYS A 65 -5.74 -18.58 -21.16
N THR A 66 -4.61 -19.13 -21.61
CA THR A 66 -3.39 -18.34 -21.80
C THR A 66 -3.51 -17.37 -22.96
N ASP A 67 -4.10 -17.82 -24.07
CA ASP A 67 -4.29 -16.97 -25.26
C ASP A 67 -5.33 -15.89 -24.99
N TYR A 68 -6.41 -16.24 -24.27
CA TYR A 68 -7.40 -15.26 -23.87
C TYR A 68 -6.83 -14.23 -22.90
N ALA A 69 -5.92 -14.63 -22.00
CA ALA A 69 -5.22 -13.67 -21.14
C ALA A 69 -4.37 -12.67 -21.94
N ILE A 70 -3.72 -13.12 -23.03
CA ILE A 70 -2.96 -12.23 -23.93
C ILE A 70 -3.90 -11.25 -24.64
N GLN A 71 -5.05 -11.71 -25.16
CA GLN A 71 -6.05 -10.84 -25.77
C GLN A 71 -6.56 -9.79 -24.77
N LEU A 72 -6.87 -10.20 -23.54
CA LEU A 72 -7.31 -9.29 -22.47
C LEU A 72 -6.23 -8.29 -22.05
N GLU A 73 -4.94 -8.66 -22.14
CA GLU A 73 -3.83 -7.73 -21.91
C GLU A 73 -3.83 -6.60 -22.96
N LEU A 74 -4.08 -6.93 -24.22
CA LEU A 74 -4.18 -5.95 -25.32
C LEU A 74 -5.41 -5.05 -25.17
N GLU A 75 -6.51 -5.58 -24.65
CA GLU A 75 -7.73 -4.82 -24.31
C GLU A 75 -7.56 -3.93 -23.07
N GLY A 76 -6.46 -4.07 -22.33
CA GLY A 76 -6.18 -3.32 -21.10
C GLY A 76 -6.85 -3.87 -19.83
N GLN A 77 -7.43 -5.07 -19.89
CA GLN A 77 -8.15 -5.73 -18.79
C GLN A 77 -7.23 -6.64 -17.96
N TYR A 78 -6.22 -6.06 -17.31
CA TYR A 78 -5.14 -6.80 -16.65
C TYR A 78 -5.60 -7.73 -15.51
N HIS A 79 -6.53 -7.29 -14.67
CA HIS A 79 -7.03 -8.11 -13.55
C HIS A 79 -7.78 -9.35 -14.03
N LYS A 80 -8.54 -9.20 -15.13
CA LYS A 80 -9.27 -10.30 -15.76
C LYS A 80 -8.28 -11.28 -16.39
N ALA A 81 -7.29 -10.78 -17.15
CA ALA A 81 -6.22 -11.59 -17.72
C ALA A 81 -5.49 -12.45 -16.67
N VAL A 82 -5.09 -11.82 -15.55
CA VAL A 82 -4.42 -12.51 -14.44
C VAL A 82 -5.30 -13.58 -13.82
N SER A 83 -6.61 -13.34 -13.71
CA SER A 83 -7.54 -14.35 -13.16
C SER A 83 -7.53 -15.63 -14.01
N TYR A 84 -7.48 -15.51 -15.34
CA TYR A 84 -7.36 -16.68 -16.24
C TYR A 84 -5.98 -17.36 -16.17
N LEU A 85 -4.90 -16.60 -16.06
CA LEU A 85 -3.56 -17.18 -15.85
C LEU A 85 -3.46 -17.95 -14.53
N LEU A 86 -4.09 -17.43 -13.48
CA LEU A 86 -4.16 -18.11 -12.17
C LEU A 86 -5.04 -19.37 -12.22
N ALA A 87 -6.13 -19.36 -12.98
CA ALA A 87 -6.94 -20.55 -13.23
C ALA A 87 -6.14 -21.64 -13.98
N ALA A 88 -5.26 -21.22 -14.89
CA ALA A 88 -4.31 -22.08 -15.58
C ALA A 88 -3.06 -22.45 -14.74
N HIS A 89 -3.03 -22.12 -13.44
CA HIS A 89 -1.91 -22.34 -12.52
C HIS A 89 -0.57 -21.68 -12.91
N LYS A 90 -0.60 -20.67 -13.79
CA LYS A 90 0.58 -19.91 -14.24
C LYS A 90 0.80 -18.68 -13.37
N VAL A 91 1.21 -18.91 -12.12
CA VAL A 91 1.37 -17.85 -11.11
C VAL A 91 2.48 -16.87 -11.47
N TYR A 92 3.63 -17.35 -11.95
CA TYR A 92 4.75 -16.49 -12.33
C TYR A 92 4.39 -15.57 -13.50
N ASP A 93 3.78 -16.10 -14.56
CA ASP A 93 3.31 -15.31 -15.71
C ASP A 93 2.31 -14.22 -15.30
N ALA A 94 1.41 -14.53 -14.36
CA ALA A 94 0.47 -13.56 -13.81
C ALA A 94 1.15 -12.40 -13.06
N ILE A 95 2.18 -12.72 -12.26
CA ILE A 95 2.96 -11.70 -11.54
C ILE A 95 3.74 -10.83 -12.54
N ASP A 96 4.34 -11.45 -13.56
CA ASP A 96 5.08 -10.74 -14.60
C ASP A 96 4.17 -9.83 -15.43
N LEU A 97 2.92 -10.21 -15.69
CA LEU A 97 1.94 -9.36 -16.36
C LEU A 97 1.70 -8.07 -15.54
N PHE A 98 1.43 -8.19 -14.25
CA PHE A 98 1.29 -7.01 -13.39
C PHE A 98 2.57 -6.17 -13.30
N LYS A 99 3.73 -6.82 -13.25
CA LYS A 99 5.04 -6.14 -13.23
C LYS A 99 5.26 -5.30 -14.50
N LYS A 100 4.95 -5.84 -15.69
CA LYS A 100 5.08 -5.12 -16.98
C LYS A 100 4.22 -3.87 -17.02
N HIS A 101 3.00 -3.94 -16.49
CA HIS A 101 2.05 -2.82 -16.46
C HIS A 101 2.20 -1.90 -15.22
N ARG A 102 3.28 -2.07 -14.43
CA ARG A 102 3.59 -1.27 -13.23
C ARG A 102 2.54 -1.34 -12.12
N LEU A 103 1.75 -2.42 -12.09
CA LEU A 103 0.76 -2.72 -11.04
C LEU A 103 1.43 -3.46 -9.87
N PHE A 104 2.37 -2.79 -9.20
CA PHE A 104 3.25 -3.42 -8.21
C PHE A 104 2.52 -3.87 -6.94
N LYS A 105 1.48 -3.15 -6.50
CA LYS A 105 0.76 -3.49 -5.27
C LYS A 105 0.04 -4.83 -5.41
N GLU A 106 -0.61 -5.02 -6.55
CA GLU A 106 -1.33 -6.23 -6.94
C GLU A 106 -0.36 -7.39 -7.15
N ALA A 107 0.76 -7.15 -7.84
CA ALA A 107 1.82 -8.14 -8.02
C ALA A 107 2.36 -8.65 -6.67
N ILE A 108 2.66 -7.74 -5.73
CA ILE A 108 3.18 -8.07 -4.40
C ILE A 108 2.12 -8.81 -3.57
N ALA A 109 0.87 -8.36 -3.60
CA ALA A 109 -0.22 -9.04 -2.90
C ALA A 109 -0.38 -10.48 -3.41
N LEU A 110 -0.36 -10.67 -4.73
CA LEU A 110 -0.46 -11.99 -5.35
C LEU A 110 0.74 -12.87 -5.00
N ALA A 111 1.96 -12.34 -5.10
CA ALA A 111 3.19 -13.04 -4.74
C ALA A 111 3.16 -13.50 -3.27
N LYS A 112 2.74 -12.64 -2.33
CA LYS A 112 2.65 -13.00 -0.91
C LYS A 112 1.64 -14.11 -0.61
N VAL A 113 0.57 -14.22 -1.39
CA VAL A 113 -0.48 -15.23 -1.19
C VAL A 113 -0.08 -16.58 -1.79
N ARG A 114 0.59 -16.57 -2.96
CA ARG A 114 0.86 -17.79 -3.74
C ARG A 114 2.29 -18.30 -3.63
N LEU A 115 3.26 -17.43 -3.35
CA LEU A 115 4.68 -17.78 -3.28
C LEU A 115 5.18 -17.80 -1.83
N SER A 116 6.35 -18.42 -1.65
CA SER A 116 7.08 -18.38 -0.38
C SER A 116 7.56 -16.96 -0.08
N PRO A 117 7.62 -16.54 1.20
CA PRO A 117 8.16 -15.22 1.58
C PRO A 117 9.67 -15.08 1.28
N PHE A 118 10.35 -16.16 0.93
CA PHE A 118 11.77 -16.18 0.56
C PHE A 118 11.99 -16.28 -0.96
N ASP A 119 10.93 -16.22 -1.76
CA ASP A 119 11.05 -16.27 -3.22
C ASP A 119 11.72 -14.97 -3.74
N PRO A 120 12.77 -15.06 -4.57
CA PRO A 120 13.49 -13.89 -5.10
C PRO A 120 12.60 -12.95 -5.92
N VAL A 121 11.49 -13.42 -6.48
CA VAL A 121 10.53 -12.58 -7.22
C VAL A 121 9.98 -11.45 -6.34
N LEU A 122 9.78 -11.71 -5.05
CA LEU A 122 9.25 -10.72 -4.13
C LEU A 122 10.27 -9.59 -3.88
N GLU A 123 11.56 -9.93 -3.75
CA GLU A 123 12.65 -8.95 -3.62
C GLU A 123 12.73 -8.08 -4.88
N ASP A 124 12.72 -8.69 -6.07
CA ASP A 124 12.75 -7.96 -7.35
C ASP A 124 11.56 -6.99 -7.49
N LEU A 125 10.34 -7.42 -7.15
CA LEU A 125 9.16 -6.55 -7.14
C LEU A 125 9.31 -5.34 -6.20
N TYR A 126 9.81 -5.55 -4.98
CA TYR A 126 10.03 -4.46 -4.04
C TYR A 126 11.12 -3.50 -4.49
N THR A 127 12.24 -3.99 -5.06
CA THR A 127 13.30 -3.12 -5.58
C THR A 127 12.80 -2.24 -6.72
N LEU A 128 12.07 -2.83 -7.68
CA LEU A 128 11.54 -2.12 -8.84
C LEU A 128 10.49 -1.08 -8.42
N TRP A 129 9.61 -1.46 -7.48
CA TRP A 129 8.61 -0.55 -6.94
C TRP A 129 9.24 0.60 -6.14
N ALA A 130 10.24 0.32 -5.29
CA ALA A 130 10.96 1.34 -4.54
C ALA A 130 11.68 2.34 -5.46
N HIS A 131 12.28 1.86 -6.55
CA HIS A 131 12.93 2.72 -7.53
C HIS A 131 11.94 3.62 -8.25
N GLN A 132 10.76 3.10 -8.64
CA GLN A 132 9.68 3.90 -9.21
C GLN A 132 9.19 4.96 -8.22
N LEU A 133 8.91 4.59 -6.97
CA LEU A 133 8.47 5.52 -5.91
C LEU A 133 9.50 6.60 -5.61
N THR A 134 10.79 6.28 -5.68
CA THR A 134 11.88 7.26 -5.50
C THR A 134 11.90 8.29 -6.62
N LYS A 135 11.60 7.89 -7.86
CA LYS A 135 11.44 8.81 -8.99
C LYS A 135 10.20 9.70 -8.84
N ASP A 136 9.12 9.13 -8.33
CA ASP A 136 7.88 9.84 -8.07
C ASP A 136 7.96 10.77 -6.83
N GLY A 137 9.07 10.73 -6.08
CA GLY A 137 9.31 11.56 -4.89
C GLY A 137 8.66 11.03 -3.60
N ASN A 138 8.06 9.84 -3.64
CA ASN A 138 7.40 9.23 -2.49
C ASN A 138 8.36 8.37 -1.64
N TYR A 139 9.25 9.05 -0.91
CA TYR A 139 10.32 8.39 -0.15
C TYR A 139 9.82 7.52 1.02
N GLU A 140 8.65 7.81 1.60
CA GLU A 140 8.11 7.05 2.72
C GLU A 140 7.65 5.64 2.29
N GLN A 141 6.95 5.56 1.15
CA GLN A 141 6.57 4.28 0.58
C GLN A 141 7.78 3.50 0.06
N ALA A 142 8.75 4.20 -0.56
CA ALA A 142 10.00 3.56 -0.99
C ALA A 142 10.77 2.96 0.20
N ALA A 143 10.87 3.69 1.32
CA ALA A 143 11.51 3.19 2.53
C ALA A 143 10.80 1.95 3.10
N LYS A 144 9.46 1.90 3.08
CA LYS A 144 8.69 0.71 3.48
C LYS A 144 9.05 -0.51 2.63
N CYS A 145 9.27 -0.33 1.34
CA CYS A 145 9.70 -1.42 0.44
C CYS A 145 11.10 -1.95 0.81
N HIS A 146 12.06 -1.06 1.05
CA HIS A 146 13.41 -1.47 1.49
C HIS A 146 13.41 -2.15 2.86
N LEU A 147 12.55 -1.72 3.78
CA LEU A 147 12.37 -2.39 5.06
C LEU A 147 11.78 -3.80 4.92
N ALA A 148 10.85 -4.00 3.98
CA ALA A 148 10.31 -5.34 3.68
C ALA A 148 11.41 -6.31 3.21
N MET A 149 12.41 -5.80 2.47
CA MET A 149 13.60 -6.54 2.03
C MET A 149 14.71 -6.62 3.08
N ARG A 150 14.48 -6.13 4.31
CA ARG A 150 15.48 -6.04 5.40
C ARG A 150 16.69 -5.13 5.10
N GLN A 151 16.60 -4.27 4.10
CA GLN A 151 17.62 -3.28 3.74
C GLN A 151 17.42 -1.98 4.55
N VAL A 152 17.79 -2.02 5.83
CA VAL A 152 17.50 -0.90 6.75
C VAL A 152 18.31 0.36 6.43
N GLN A 153 19.54 0.20 5.94
CA GLN A 153 20.41 1.33 5.62
C GLN A 153 19.85 2.18 4.48
N ASP A 154 19.42 1.52 3.40
CA ASP A 154 18.86 2.20 2.23
C ASP A 154 17.53 2.87 2.56
N ALA A 155 16.69 2.22 3.39
CA ALA A 155 15.47 2.82 3.89
C ALA A 155 15.73 4.10 4.71
N ALA A 156 16.69 4.07 5.64
CA ALA A 156 17.05 5.23 6.45
C ALA A 156 17.61 6.38 5.61
N ASN A 157 18.45 6.06 4.62
CA ASN A 157 19.00 7.02 3.68
C ASN A 157 17.89 7.70 2.85
N LEU A 158 16.92 6.93 2.36
CA LEU A 158 15.77 7.47 1.62
C LEU A 158 14.89 8.39 2.47
N LEU A 159 14.59 8.02 3.71
CA LEU A 159 13.84 8.87 4.64
C LEU A 159 14.59 10.18 4.94
N ALA A 160 15.91 10.11 5.06
CA ALA A 160 16.75 11.27 5.35
C ALA A 160 16.85 12.25 4.16
N ARG A 161 16.63 11.81 2.91
CA ARG A 161 16.64 12.68 1.73
C ARG A 161 15.61 13.81 1.80
N ARG A 162 14.45 13.55 2.39
CA ARG A 162 13.38 14.56 2.56
C ARG A 162 13.77 15.67 3.54
N TYR A 163 14.72 15.38 4.44
CA TYR A 163 15.25 16.29 5.47
C TYR A 163 14.17 16.97 6.35
N ASN A 164 13.02 16.31 6.52
CA ASN A 164 11.95 16.75 7.40
C ASN A 164 12.13 16.20 8.82
N GLN A 165 11.68 16.94 9.84
CA GLN A 165 11.76 16.52 11.24
C GLN A 165 11.15 15.13 11.52
N PRO A 166 9.89 14.84 11.16
CA PRO A 166 9.31 13.52 11.41
C PRO A 166 10.03 12.41 10.65
N SER A 167 10.40 12.65 9.39
CA SER A 167 11.12 11.66 8.56
C SER A 167 12.50 11.32 9.14
N LEU A 168 13.26 12.32 9.60
CA LEU A 168 14.56 12.10 10.24
C LEU A 168 14.44 11.40 11.60
N ARG A 169 13.40 11.71 12.39
CA ARG A 169 13.10 11.02 13.64
C ARG A 169 12.80 9.54 13.40
N THR A 170 11.96 9.24 12.41
CA THR A 170 11.67 7.85 12.02
C THR A 170 12.91 7.13 11.51
N ALA A 171 13.75 7.78 10.70
CA ALA A 171 15.01 7.20 10.21
C ALA A 171 15.95 6.83 11.36
N SER A 172 16.11 7.73 12.35
CA SER A 172 16.92 7.45 13.54
C SER A 172 16.38 6.25 14.32
N HIS A 173 15.07 6.23 14.58
CA HIS A 173 14.44 5.14 15.32
C HIS A 173 14.58 3.78 14.61
N VAL A 174 14.39 3.76 13.29
CA VAL A 174 14.55 2.57 12.45
C VAL A 174 15.99 2.02 12.52
N CYS A 175 17.02 2.88 12.43
CA CYS A 175 18.42 2.47 12.59
C CYS A 175 18.69 1.91 14.00
N MET A 176 18.13 2.53 15.04
CA MET A 176 18.29 2.07 16.43
C MET A 176 17.68 0.68 16.64
N ILE A 177 16.49 0.42 16.10
CA ILE A 177 15.83 -0.90 16.12
C ILE A 177 16.70 -1.94 15.41
N ALA A 178 17.29 -1.59 14.27
CA ALA A 178 18.15 -2.47 13.49
C ALA A 178 19.57 -2.65 14.07
N LYS A 179 19.84 -2.11 15.26
CA LYS A 179 21.13 -2.16 15.98
C LYS A 179 22.28 -1.40 15.30
N ASP A 180 22.02 -0.59 14.28
CA ASP A 180 23.01 0.37 13.75
C ASP A 180 22.94 1.70 14.51
N LYS A 181 23.62 1.70 15.66
CA LYS A 181 23.66 2.87 16.54
C LYS A 181 24.42 4.04 15.92
N GLN A 182 25.43 3.80 15.09
CA GLN A 182 26.25 4.89 14.57
C GLN A 182 25.46 5.75 13.61
N GLN A 183 24.78 5.14 12.64
CA GLN A 183 23.90 5.87 11.72
C GLN A 183 22.70 6.47 12.43
N GLY A 184 22.11 5.74 13.40
CA GLY A 184 21.00 6.25 14.21
C GLY A 184 21.35 7.55 14.96
N LEU A 185 22.56 7.63 15.54
CA LEU A 185 23.04 8.84 16.23
C LEU A 185 23.28 10.01 15.27
N VAL A 186 23.81 9.75 14.07
CA VAL A 186 24.00 10.80 13.04
C VAL A 186 22.64 11.38 12.63
N TYR A 187 21.63 10.54 12.43
CA TYR A 187 20.27 11.02 12.14
C TYR A 187 19.66 11.78 13.30
N ALA A 188 19.85 11.34 14.55
CA ALA A 188 19.36 12.05 15.71
C ALA A 188 20.01 13.44 15.87
N GLN A 189 21.31 13.57 15.58
CA GLN A 189 21.97 14.88 15.55
C GLN A 189 21.36 15.81 14.48
N LYS A 190 21.05 15.27 13.29
CA LYS A 190 20.36 16.01 12.22
C LYS A 190 18.95 16.45 12.64
N VAL A 191 18.21 15.62 13.36
CA VAL A 191 16.89 15.97 13.92
C VAL A 191 17.02 17.17 14.85
N VAL A 192 17.96 17.13 15.79
CA VAL A 192 18.16 18.23 16.73
C VAL A 192 18.58 19.50 15.99
N GLN A 193 19.49 19.40 15.02
CA GLN A 193 19.85 20.54 14.18
C GLN A 193 18.63 21.17 13.49
N GLN A 194 17.68 20.36 13.02
CA GLN A 194 16.44 20.86 12.42
C GLN A 194 15.52 21.58 13.42
N TYR A 195 15.34 21.04 14.62
CA TYR A 195 14.57 21.73 15.67
C TYR A 195 15.19 23.08 16.04
N LEU A 196 16.51 23.16 16.09
CA LEU A 196 17.25 24.38 16.39
C LEU A 196 17.05 25.45 15.30
N ILE A 197 17.11 25.06 14.03
CA ILE A 197 16.87 25.98 12.90
C ILE A 197 15.44 26.52 12.92
N GLN A 198 14.46 25.72 13.35
CA GLN A 198 13.05 26.10 13.44
C GLN A 198 12.67 26.79 14.76
N ASN A 199 13.63 27.05 15.66
CA ASN A 199 13.43 27.63 16.99
C ASN A 199 12.46 26.84 17.90
N GLN A 200 12.34 25.53 17.69
CA GLN A 200 11.50 24.62 18.46
C GLN A 200 12.30 23.95 19.58
N TRP A 201 12.64 24.75 20.60
CA TRP A 201 13.53 24.34 21.69
C TRP A 201 12.93 23.32 22.64
N LYS A 202 11.60 23.38 22.85
CA LYS A 202 10.88 22.48 23.77
C LYS A 202 10.87 21.06 23.22
N GLU A 203 10.59 20.94 21.94
CA GLU A 203 10.53 19.69 21.19
C GLU A 203 11.92 19.04 21.11
N ALA A 204 12.96 19.83 20.84
CA ALA A 204 14.35 19.35 20.87
C ALA A 204 14.74 18.75 22.24
N TYR A 205 14.36 19.42 23.33
CA TYR A 205 14.63 18.94 24.69
C TYR A 205 13.88 17.64 24.99
N SER A 206 12.61 17.55 24.58
CA SER A 206 11.81 16.32 24.75
C SER A 206 12.45 15.13 24.01
N PHE A 207 12.90 15.33 22.77
CA PHE A 207 13.56 14.32 21.95
C PHE A 207 14.88 13.83 22.58
N LEU A 208 15.72 14.76 23.08
CA LEU A 208 16.97 14.41 23.76
C LEU A 208 16.75 13.66 25.09
N LYS A 209 15.64 13.94 25.78
CA LYS A 209 15.26 13.22 27.00
C LYS A 209 14.82 11.79 26.70
N GLU A 210 14.09 11.59 25.60
CA GLU A 210 13.66 10.26 25.13
C GLU A 210 14.85 9.38 24.71
N ASP A 211 15.82 9.95 23.99
CA ASP A 211 16.98 9.22 23.48
C ASP A 211 18.06 9.00 24.56
N LYS A 212 17.90 7.93 25.35
CA LYS A 212 18.90 7.45 26.33
C LYS A 212 20.30 7.27 25.71
N HIS A 213 20.37 6.96 24.42
CA HIS A 213 21.62 6.75 23.69
C HIS A 213 22.40 8.04 23.39
N LEU A 214 21.75 9.20 23.38
CA LEU A 214 22.40 10.51 23.17
C LEU A 214 22.90 11.14 24.47
N GLN A 215 22.36 10.73 25.62
CA GLN A 215 22.71 11.28 26.95
C GLN A 215 24.21 11.13 27.31
N GLY A 216 24.89 10.14 26.72
CA GLY A 216 26.34 9.90 26.91
C GLY A 216 27.26 10.73 26.00
N SER A 217 26.72 11.39 24.97
CA SER A 217 27.52 12.19 24.02
C SER A 217 27.85 13.56 24.64
N ARG A 218 29.07 13.67 25.16
CA ARG A 218 29.62 14.85 25.85
C ARG A 218 29.48 16.22 25.14
N PRO A 219 29.36 16.37 23.81
CA PRO A 219 29.16 17.68 23.17
C PRO A 219 27.78 18.31 23.46
N PHE A 220 26.75 17.49 23.64
CA PHE A 220 25.36 17.98 23.80
C PHE A 220 25.05 18.46 25.22
N ASN A 221 25.64 17.82 26.22
CA ASN A 221 25.38 18.15 27.62
C ASN A 221 25.87 19.57 27.99
N LYS A 222 26.97 20.06 27.39
CA LYS A 222 27.45 21.43 27.66
C LYS A 222 26.57 22.53 27.05
N GLY A 223 25.94 22.27 25.89
CA GLY A 223 24.98 23.19 25.27
C GLY A 223 23.62 23.23 26.01
N LEU A 224 23.15 22.06 26.46
CA LEU A 224 21.93 21.91 27.27
C LEU A 224 22.03 22.59 28.64
N ILE A 225 23.18 22.47 29.32
CA ILE A 225 23.41 23.15 30.61
C ILE A 225 23.51 24.68 30.43
N GLY A 226 23.97 25.15 29.27
CA GLY A 226 23.95 26.58 28.91
C GLY A 226 22.54 27.13 28.70
N LEU A 227 21.64 26.34 28.08
CA LEU A 227 20.24 26.73 27.85
C LEU A 227 19.40 26.82 29.12
N GLN A 228 19.64 25.96 30.12
CA GLN A 228 18.90 26.00 31.38
C GLN A 228 19.35 27.12 32.34
N ARG A 229 20.51 27.75 32.13
CA ARG A 229 21.11 28.66 33.12
C ARG A 229 21.37 30.10 32.64
N GLY A 230 21.04 30.43 31.38
CA GLY A 230 21.26 31.79 30.86
C GLY A 230 22.72 32.28 31.01
N ARG A 231 23.68 31.35 31.11
CA ARG A 231 25.10 31.65 31.30
C ARG A 231 25.91 31.05 30.17
N VAL A 232 26.38 31.93 29.29
CA VAL A 232 27.48 31.64 28.37
C VAL A 232 28.74 31.47 29.22
N ALA A 233 29.26 30.26 29.36
CA ALA A 233 30.53 30.04 30.03
C ALA A 233 31.68 30.52 29.11
N PRO A 234 32.62 31.33 29.62
CA PRO A 234 33.75 31.80 28.82
C PRO A 234 34.80 30.68 28.68
N GLY A 235 35.30 30.49 27.46
CA GLY A 235 36.54 29.75 27.23
C GLY A 235 36.38 28.32 26.69
N TYR A 236 35.83 28.17 25.49
CA TYR A 236 36.19 27.06 24.62
C TYR A 236 36.33 27.57 23.18
N LYS A 237 37.57 27.61 22.68
CA LYS A 237 37.88 27.86 21.26
C LYS A 237 37.44 26.63 20.47
N PHE A 238 36.27 26.68 19.85
CA PHE A 238 35.91 25.77 18.77
C PHE A 238 36.69 26.20 17.52
N GLN A 239 37.62 25.37 17.07
CA GLN A 239 38.25 25.51 15.76
C GLN A 239 37.16 25.35 14.69
N HIS A 240 36.98 26.44 13.93
CA HIS A 240 36.44 26.55 12.59
C HIS A 240 35.37 25.54 12.16
N TYR A 241 34.11 25.77 12.55
CA TYR A 241 32.98 25.72 11.60
C TYR A 241 31.98 26.82 12.00
N ASN A 242 31.82 27.80 11.11
CA ASN A 242 30.91 28.94 11.25
C ASN A 242 29.49 28.43 11.55
N THR A 243 29.01 28.64 12.77
CA THR A 243 27.65 28.28 13.17
C THR A 243 26.91 29.52 13.70
N PRO A 244 25.57 29.59 13.55
CA PRO A 244 24.80 30.83 13.68
C PRO A 244 24.56 31.31 15.12
N TRP A 245 25.17 30.68 16.12
CA TRP A 245 24.89 30.87 17.56
C TRP A 245 25.21 32.27 18.11
N ASN A 246 25.79 33.16 17.30
CA ASN A 246 26.26 34.47 17.75
C ASN A 246 25.25 35.62 17.61
N LYS A 247 23.96 35.36 17.32
CA LYS A 247 22.95 36.44 17.26
C LYS A 247 21.60 36.01 17.81
N VAL A 248 21.39 36.11 19.12
CA VAL A 248 20.05 36.19 19.73
C VAL A 248 20.07 37.26 20.84
N PRO A 249 19.22 38.30 20.81
CA PRO A 249 19.11 39.29 21.88
C PRO A 249 18.29 38.77 23.07
N VAL A 250 18.69 39.18 24.27
CA VAL A 250 18.37 38.61 25.61
C VAL A 250 17.02 39.07 26.21
N SER A 251 16.08 39.65 25.44
CA SER A 251 15.00 40.46 26.03
C SER A 251 13.59 39.83 26.14
N GLN A 252 13.40 38.51 26.08
CA GLN A 252 12.05 37.91 26.06
C GLN A 252 11.78 36.79 27.09
N LEU A 253 12.61 36.62 28.13
CA LEU A 253 12.40 35.60 29.16
C LEU A 253 12.55 36.20 30.57
N SER A 254 11.61 37.04 30.99
CA SER A 254 11.46 37.38 32.42
C SER A 254 10.08 37.95 32.76
N THR A 255 9.10 37.07 32.91
CA THR A 255 7.87 37.23 33.74
C THR A 255 7.17 35.87 33.68
N SER A 256 6.81 35.17 34.75
CA SER A 256 6.78 35.38 36.18
C SER A 256 6.80 33.99 36.84
N LEU A 257 7.48 33.87 37.97
CA LEU A 257 7.37 32.76 38.91
C LEU A 257 7.10 33.43 40.25
N ASP A 258 5.88 33.28 40.77
CA ASP A 258 5.62 33.46 42.20
C ASP A 258 5.08 32.13 42.78
N PRO A 259 5.50 31.74 43.99
CA PRO A 259 5.08 30.52 44.66
C PRO A 259 4.13 30.81 45.83
N GLU A 260 3.08 30.01 46.02
CA GLU A 260 2.36 29.95 47.30
C GLU A 260 1.85 28.54 47.62
N GLU A 261 1.75 28.33 48.92
CA GLU A 261 1.73 27.11 49.73
C GLU A 261 0.51 26.19 49.65
N ASN A 262 0.75 24.98 50.18
CA ASN A 262 -0.21 23.92 50.52
C ASN A 262 -1.45 24.42 51.30
N HIS A 263 -2.65 24.01 50.85
CA HIS A 263 -3.63 23.37 51.73
C HIS A 263 -4.75 22.69 50.93
N VAL A 264 -4.99 21.41 51.21
CA VAL A 264 -6.20 20.66 50.80
C VAL A 264 -7.34 21.00 51.77
N PRO A 265 -8.60 21.04 51.30
CA PRO A 265 -9.57 20.10 51.85
C PRO A 265 -10.45 19.43 50.78
N ALA A 266 -10.91 18.23 51.13
CA ALA A 266 -11.76 17.32 50.36
C ALA A 266 -13.22 17.79 50.30
N VAL A 267 -13.93 17.50 49.19
CA VAL A 267 -15.38 17.19 49.17
C VAL A 267 -15.73 16.27 48.00
N GLU A 268 -16.16 15.07 48.37
CA GLU A 268 -17.23 14.19 47.89
C GLU A 268 -17.55 13.84 46.42
N MET A 269 -17.87 12.55 46.34
CA MET A 269 -18.42 11.69 45.30
C MET A 269 -19.78 12.12 44.69
N ASN A 270 -20.03 11.67 43.46
CA ASN A 270 -21.28 11.09 42.90
C ASN A 270 -20.94 10.66 41.45
N VAL A 271 -21.03 9.43 40.91
CA VAL A 271 -21.98 8.29 41.04
C VAL A 271 -23.42 8.81 40.83
N GLU A 272 -24.16 8.61 39.73
CA GLU A 272 -24.37 7.48 38.81
C GLU A 272 -25.11 7.96 37.51
N PRO A 273 -25.36 7.08 36.49
CA PRO A 273 -25.98 7.33 35.18
C PRO A 273 -27.48 6.90 35.20
N PRO A 274 -28.08 6.19 34.22
CA PRO A 274 -28.15 6.27 32.75
C PRO A 274 -29.62 6.53 32.28
N ASN A 275 -29.91 6.55 30.97
CA ASN A 275 -31.26 6.17 30.50
C ASN A 275 -31.23 5.57 29.09
N ALA A 276 -31.83 4.38 29.01
CA ALA A 276 -32.16 3.60 27.83
C ALA A 276 -33.68 3.39 27.82
N ILE A 277 -34.34 3.50 26.66
CA ILE A 277 -35.70 2.97 26.36
C ILE A 277 -35.69 2.74 24.82
N LEU A 278 -35.56 1.50 24.32
CA LEU A 278 -36.62 0.56 23.88
C LEU A 278 -37.63 1.20 22.90
N ASP A 279 -37.80 0.67 21.69
CA ASP A 279 -38.83 -0.35 21.42
C ASP A 279 -39.05 -0.71 19.92
N GLU A 280 -39.46 -1.97 19.72
CA GLU A 280 -40.38 -2.53 18.70
C GLU A 280 -39.97 -2.74 17.22
N SER A 281 -40.04 -4.01 16.80
CA SER A 281 -40.31 -4.50 15.42
C SER A 281 -41.83 -4.70 15.25
N PRO A 282 -42.46 -4.80 14.05
CA PRO A 282 -42.36 -6.03 13.21
C PRO A 282 -42.63 -5.87 11.69
N CYS A 283 -42.52 -7.00 10.98
CA CYS A 283 -42.72 -7.26 9.55
C CYS A 283 -44.14 -6.99 8.99
N THR A 284 -44.26 -6.72 7.69
CA THR A 284 -45.37 -7.25 6.83
C THR A 284 -44.98 -7.37 5.36
N SER A 285 -45.60 -8.35 4.72
CA SER A 285 -45.45 -8.89 3.36
C SER A 285 -46.30 -8.23 2.28
N SER A 286 -45.98 -8.61 1.03
CA SER A 286 -46.87 -8.82 -0.14
C SER A 286 -47.51 -7.62 -0.85
N THR A 287 -47.17 -7.40 -2.13
CA THR A 287 -48.01 -7.80 -3.30
C THR A 287 -47.38 -7.34 -4.63
N SER A 288 -47.34 -8.26 -5.62
CA SER A 288 -47.29 -7.98 -7.07
C SER A 288 -48.74 -7.98 -7.58
N PRO A 289 -49.09 -7.34 -8.73
CA PRO A 289 -48.81 -7.98 -10.03
C PRO A 289 -48.63 -7.05 -11.27
N ALA A 290 -48.05 -7.66 -12.31
CA ALA A 290 -48.31 -7.52 -13.75
C ALA A 290 -47.79 -6.33 -14.60
N ASP A 291 -47.04 -6.73 -15.63
CA ASP A 291 -46.99 -6.27 -17.04
C ASP A 291 -46.71 -4.79 -17.36
N ASN A 292 -45.61 -4.47 -18.04
CA ASN A 292 -45.46 -4.69 -19.49
C ASN A 292 -44.16 -4.08 -20.06
N ASP A 293 -43.55 -4.83 -20.98
CA ASP A 293 -42.63 -4.48 -22.08
C ASP A 293 -41.78 -3.18 -22.13
N ARG A 294 -40.46 -3.42 -22.20
CA ARG A 294 -39.58 -3.12 -23.35
C ARG A 294 -39.42 -1.64 -23.80
N LYS A 295 -38.30 -1.01 -23.39
CA LYS A 295 -37.18 -0.53 -24.25
C LYS A 295 -36.32 0.53 -23.55
N GLN A 296 -35.03 0.21 -23.45
CA GLN A 296 -33.86 1.05 -23.72
C GLN A 296 -33.78 2.50 -23.18
N THR A 297 -32.80 2.66 -22.27
CA THR A 297 -31.76 3.71 -22.24
C THR A 297 -32.20 5.17 -22.39
N ARG A 298 -32.00 5.97 -21.33
CA ARG A 298 -30.87 6.92 -21.21
C ARG A 298 -30.93 7.69 -19.88
N SER A 299 -29.73 7.93 -19.34
CA SER A 299 -29.31 9.03 -18.45
C SER A 299 -29.64 9.01 -16.94
N GLN A 300 -28.54 9.02 -16.19
CA GLN A 300 -28.29 9.76 -14.94
C GLN A 300 -28.90 9.20 -13.66
N LEU A 301 -28.04 8.78 -12.73
CA LEU A 301 -27.83 9.48 -11.46
C LEU A 301 -26.69 8.84 -10.65
N LEU A 302 -25.82 9.74 -10.19
CA LEU A 302 -25.09 9.76 -8.92
C LEU A 302 -24.77 8.43 -8.21
N VAL A 303 -23.47 8.11 -8.16
CA VAL A 303 -22.87 7.22 -7.16
C VAL A 303 -22.78 7.98 -5.82
N PRO A 304 -23.25 7.43 -4.68
CA PRO A 304 -22.94 7.97 -3.36
C PRO A 304 -21.51 7.58 -2.98
N SER A 305 -20.72 8.57 -2.57
CA SER A 305 -19.42 8.38 -1.91
C SER A 305 -19.58 7.48 -0.68
N ALA A 306 -18.92 6.34 -0.69
CA ALA A 306 -18.69 5.54 0.51
C ALA A 306 -17.34 5.95 1.13
N ASP A 307 -17.43 6.52 2.32
CA ASP A 307 -16.32 6.82 3.22
C ASP A 307 -15.52 5.56 3.58
N LEU A 308 -14.30 5.44 3.06
CA LEU A 308 -13.31 4.49 3.54
C LEU A 308 -12.53 5.11 4.71
N LYS A 309 -13.17 5.13 5.88
CA LYS A 309 -12.46 5.19 7.17
C LYS A 309 -12.38 3.76 7.72
N THR A 310 -11.20 3.15 7.60
CA THR A 310 -10.49 2.29 8.59
C THR A 310 -9.55 1.32 7.86
N GLU A 311 -8.27 1.72 7.71
CA GLU A 311 -7.14 0.80 7.49
C GLU A 311 -6.03 1.10 8.51
N GLU A 312 -6.40 1.09 9.80
CA GLU A 312 -5.46 0.98 10.92
C GLU A 312 -5.63 -0.38 11.61
N GLU A 313 -5.55 -1.49 10.86
CA GLU A 313 -5.62 -2.82 11.51
C GLU A 313 -5.01 -3.97 10.71
N TRP A 314 -3.83 -3.78 10.09
CA TRP A 314 -3.12 -4.90 9.43
C TRP A 314 -1.62 -5.00 9.77
N CYS A 315 -1.16 -4.32 10.83
CA CYS A 315 0.22 -4.46 11.34
C CYS A 315 0.36 -5.31 12.62
N SER A 316 -0.73 -5.81 13.22
CA SER A 316 -0.65 -6.52 14.53
C SER A 316 -0.57 -8.05 14.45
N THR A 317 -0.62 -8.66 13.26
CA THR A 317 -0.68 -10.15 13.15
C THR A 317 0.57 -10.80 12.55
N SER A 318 1.66 -10.05 12.37
CA SER A 318 2.98 -10.65 12.10
C SER A 318 3.83 -10.59 13.36
N GLY A 319 3.70 -11.63 14.18
CA GLY A 319 4.57 -11.89 15.32
C GLY A 319 6.02 -12.09 14.88
N MET A 320 6.77 -11.00 14.70
CA MET A 320 8.22 -11.01 14.69
C MET A 320 8.71 -11.21 16.14
N ARG A 321 8.76 -12.48 16.58
CA ARG A 321 9.65 -12.86 17.68
C ARG A 321 11.09 -12.72 17.16
N PHE A 322 11.74 -11.64 17.59
CA PHE A 322 13.19 -11.58 17.63
C PHE A 322 13.69 -12.76 18.47
N MET A 323 14.17 -13.82 17.82
CA MET A 323 15.09 -14.74 18.48
C MET A 323 16.36 -13.97 18.85
N ARG A 324 16.56 -13.78 20.15
CA ARG A 324 17.84 -13.48 20.78
C ARG A 324 18.66 -14.79 20.87
N PRO A 325 20.00 -14.69 20.92
CA PRO A 325 20.93 -15.67 20.36
C PRO A 325 20.86 -17.08 20.94
#